data_AF-D2YE41-F1
#
_entry.id   AF-D2YE41-F1
#
_cell.length_a   1.000
_cell.length_b   1.000
_cell.length_c   1.000
_cell.angle_alpha   90.00
_cell.angle_beta   90.00
_cell.angle_gamma   90.00
#
_symmetry.space_group_name_H-M   'P 1'
#
loop_
_entity.id
_entity.type
_entity.pdbx_description
1 polymer ?
#
loop_
_entity_poly.entity_id
_entity_poly.type
_entity_poly.pdbx_seq_one_letter_code
_entity_poly.pdbx_strand_id
1 'polypeptide(L)'
;MLDRASLGKPATEAKLKGHAKNLIGNLRELTFKQVKEGSAIYYLAEVPISNEEMLTFDIDVDAGLKGAGKLTFSQKFYTEQ
;
A
#
# COMPACT_ATOMS: atom_id res chain seq x y z
N MET A 1 8.35 -9.49 16.87
CA MET A 1 7.18 -9.53 17.77
C MET A 1 6.42 -8.23 17.57
N LEU A 2 5.43 -8.20 16.67
CA LEU A 2 4.69 -6.99 16.31
C LEU A 2 3.30 -7.06 16.96
N ASP A 3 3.24 -7.05 18.29
CA ASP A 3 1.95 -6.88 18.98
C ASP A 3 2.14 -6.14 20.30
N ARG A 4 1.86 -4.82 20.26
CA ARG A 4 1.70 -3.96 21.43
C ARG A 4 0.28 -3.42 21.40
N ALA A 5 -0.66 -4.23 21.86
CA ALA A 5 -2.07 -3.87 21.92
C ALA A 5 -2.27 -2.61 22.79
N SER A 6 -2.52 -1.48 22.13
CA SER A 6 -2.94 -0.22 22.75
C SER A 6 -4.46 -0.14 22.61
N LEU A 7 -5.17 0.07 23.73
CA LEU A 7 -6.62 0.25 23.75
C LEU A 7 -7.05 1.30 22.71
N GLY A 8 -7.99 0.93 21.82
CA GLY A 8 -8.54 1.81 20.78
C GLY A 8 -7.90 1.72 19.38
N LYS A 9 -6.76 1.03 19.19
CA LYS A 9 -6.05 0.87 17.90
C LYS A 9 -5.99 2.18 17.06
N PRO A 10 -5.51 3.30 17.62
CA PRO A 10 -5.47 4.56 16.89
C PRO A 10 -4.62 4.43 15.62
N ALA A 11 -5.08 5.05 14.53
CA ALA A 11 -4.34 5.08 13.28
C ALA A 11 -2.93 5.63 13.52
N THR A 12 -1.94 4.99 12.90
CA THR A 12 -0.54 5.31 13.10
C THR A 12 0.04 5.86 11.79
N GLU A 13 0.72 7.00 11.89
CA GLU A 13 1.47 7.55 10.77
C GLU A 13 2.61 6.60 10.37
N ALA A 14 2.77 6.40 9.07
CA ALA A 14 3.76 5.52 8.48
C ALA A 14 4.30 6.15 7.20
N LYS A 15 5.57 5.89 6.93
CA LYS A 15 6.21 6.18 5.65
C LYS A 15 6.02 4.96 4.76
N LEU A 16 5.38 5.17 3.61
CA LEU A 16 5.17 4.11 2.62
C LEU A 16 6.06 4.35 1.40
N LYS A 17 6.66 3.27 0.92
CA LYS A 17 7.37 3.23 -0.36
C LYS A 17 7.02 1.92 -1.04
N GLY A 18 6.96 1.89 -2.36
CA GLY A 18 6.66 0.65 -3.05
C GLY A 18 6.54 0.78 -4.54
N HIS A 19 6.30 -0.35 -5.17
CA HIS A 19 6.08 -0.45 -6.61
C HIS A 19 5.04 -1.54 -6.91
N ALA A 20 4.38 -1.40 -8.04
CA ALA A 20 3.61 -2.46 -8.67
C ALA A 20 4.39 -3.04 -9.84
N LYS A 21 4.26 -4.34 -10.07
CA LYS A 21 4.90 -5.06 -11.16
C LYS A 21 3.87 -5.89 -11.92
N ASN A 22 3.83 -5.78 -13.25
CA ASN A 22 2.99 -6.66 -14.05
C ASN A 22 3.70 -7.98 -14.42
N LEU A 23 2.96 -8.92 -15.02
CA LEU A 23 3.49 -10.27 -15.33
C LEU A 23 4.72 -10.29 -16.24
N ILE A 24 4.81 -9.32 -17.17
CA ILE A 24 5.97 -9.18 -18.08
C ILE A 24 7.12 -8.39 -17.45
N GLY A 25 6.95 -7.92 -16.21
CA GLY A 25 8.00 -7.38 -15.38
C GLY A 25 8.18 -5.87 -15.41
N ASN A 26 7.25 -5.12 -16.03
CA ASN A 26 7.27 -3.66 -15.96
C ASN A 26 6.97 -3.20 -14.53
N LEU A 27 7.83 -2.32 -14.02
CA LEU A 27 7.71 -1.72 -12.69
C LEU A 27 7.03 -0.35 -12.78
N ARG A 28 6.11 -0.09 -11.84
CA ARG A 28 5.39 1.18 -11.67
C ARG A 28 5.60 1.65 -10.23
N GLU A 29 6.25 2.78 -10.03
CA GLU A 29 6.45 3.34 -8.69
C GLU A 29 5.12 3.81 -8.09
N LEU A 30 4.89 3.50 -6.82
CA LEU A 30 3.69 3.92 -6.10
C LEU A 30 3.95 5.24 -5.38
N THR A 31 3.30 6.30 -5.84
CA THR A 31 3.34 7.60 -5.15
C THR A 31 2.18 7.68 -4.16
N PHE A 32 2.48 7.56 -2.87
CA PHE A 32 1.45 7.59 -1.82
C PHE A 32 1.12 9.02 -1.39
N LYS A 33 -0.16 9.36 -1.42
CA LYS A 33 -0.74 10.55 -0.80
C LYS A 33 -1.41 10.19 0.52
N GLN A 34 -0.99 10.84 1.59
CA GLN A 34 -1.63 10.70 2.90
C GLN A 34 -2.90 11.56 2.98
N VAL A 35 -4.01 10.96 3.40
CA VAL A 35 -5.29 11.64 3.65
C VAL A 35 -5.74 11.32 5.07
N LYS A 36 -6.16 12.33 5.84
CA LYS A 36 -6.68 12.16 7.19
C LYS A 36 -8.19 12.43 7.18
N GLU A 37 -8.98 11.49 7.68
CA GLU A 37 -10.44 11.61 7.78
C GLU A 37 -10.89 11.20 9.18
N GLY A 38 -11.29 12.18 9.99
CA GLY A 38 -11.55 11.96 11.41
C GLY A 38 -10.33 11.36 12.13
N SER A 39 -10.48 10.15 12.67
CA SER A 39 -9.41 9.39 13.33
C SER A 39 -8.69 8.39 12.41
N ALA A 40 -9.05 8.31 11.14
CA ALA A 40 -8.44 7.41 10.16
C ALA A 40 -7.36 8.13 9.34
N ILE A 41 -6.31 7.38 8.98
CA ILE A 41 -5.25 7.83 8.08
C ILE A 41 -5.22 6.85 6.90
N TYR A 42 -5.43 7.37 5.69
CA TYR A 42 -5.36 6.64 4.44
C TYR A 42 -4.09 7.00 3.67
N TYR A 43 -3.55 6.03 2.96
CA TYR A 43 -2.47 6.23 2.00
C TYR A 43 -2.94 5.74 0.65
N LEU A 44 -3.19 6.67 -0.27
CA LEU A 44 -3.73 6.38 -1.59
C LEU A 44 -2.62 6.52 -2.63
N ALA A 45 -2.50 5.55 -3.53
CA ALA A 45 -1.61 5.62 -4.67
C ALA A 45 -2.41 5.33 -5.94
N GLU A 46 -2.13 6.10 -6.99
CA GLU A 46 -2.71 5.88 -8.32
C GLU A 46 -1.74 5.05 -9.16
N VAL A 47 -2.28 4.07 -9.88
CA VAL A 47 -1.51 3.23 -10.79
C VAL A 47 -2.30 3.07 -12.08
N PRO A 48 -1.71 3.34 -13.26
CA PRO A 48 -2.38 3.05 -14.52
C PRO A 48 -2.60 1.54 -14.62
N ILE A 49 -3.73 1.11 -15.15
CA ILE A 49 -4.07 -0.30 -15.35
C ILE A 49 -4.55 -0.54 -16.79
N SER A 50 -4.33 -1.76 -17.27
CA SER A 50 -4.98 -2.28 -18.48
C SER A 50 -6.05 -3.31 -18.12
N ASN A 51 -7.01 -3.55 -19.02
CA ASN A 51 -8.01 -4.60 -18.82
C ASN A 51 -7.33 -5.97 -18.64
N GLU A 52 -7.84 -6.75 -17.70
CA GLU A 52 -7.32 -8.08 -17.33
C GLU A 52 -5.85 -8.10 -16.87
N GLU A 53 -5.30 -6.96 -16.43
CA GLU A 53 -3.91 -6.89 -15.98
C GLU A 53 -3.74 -7.41 -14.55
N MET A 54 -2.81 -8.35 -14.36
CA MET A 54 -2.36 -8.77 -13.04
C MET A 54 -1.16 -7.94 -12.59
N LEU A 55 -1.29 -7.31 -11.42
CA LEU A 55 -0.23 -6.55 -10.77
C LEU A 55 0.12 -7.17 -9.42
N THR A 56 1.42 -7.32 -9.16
CA THR A 56 1.97 -7.62 -7.84
C THR A 56 2.48 -6.33 -7.22
N PHE A 57 2.01 -6.01 -6.03
CA PHE A 57 2.40 -4.85 -5.25
C PHE A 57 3.42 -5.28 -4.21
N ASP A 58 4.50 -4.53 -4.10
CA ASP A 58 5.52 -4.66 -3.06
C ASP A 58 5.63 -3.31 -2.35
N ILE A 59 5.18 -3.26 -1.09
CA ILE A 59 5.09 -2.03 -0.30
C ILE A 59 5.87 -2.21 1.00
N ASP A 60 6.84 -1.33 1.22
CA ASP A 60 7.55 -1.17 2.48
C ASP A 60 6.79 -0.18 3.35
N VAL A 61 6.44 -0.62 4.55
CA VAL A 61 5.73 0.15 5.57
C VAL A 61 6.69 0.41 6.73
N ASP A 62 6.94 1.69 7.03
CA ASP A 62 7.75 2.10 8.20
C ASP A 62 6.94 3.02 9.11
N ALA A 63 6.50 2.49 10.25
CA ALA A 63 5.78 3.23 11.30
C ALA A 63 6.73 3.69 12.45
N GLY A 64 8.03 3.82 12.16
CA GLY A 64 9.05 4.23 13.12
C GLY A 64 9.17 3.23 14.27
N LEU A 65 9.11 3.73 15.52
CA LEU A 65 9.25 2.92 16.73
C LEU A 65 8.14 1.88 16.93
N LYS A 66 7.04 1.98 16.17
CA LYS A 66 5.95 0.99 16.21
C LYS A 66 6.22 -0.21 15.31
N GLY A 67 7.23 -0.13 14.44
CA GLY A 67 7.73 -1.23 13.63
C GLY A 67 7.74 -0.92 12.13
N ALA A 68 8.40 -1.79 11.39
CA ALA A 68 8.44 -1.79 9.95
C ALA A 68 8.14 -3.19 9.41
N GLY A 69 7.65 -3.27 8.18
CA GLY A 69 7.31 -4.53 7.53
C GLY A 69 7.06 -4.37 6.05
N LYS A 70 7.05 -5.50 5.35
CA LYS A 70 6.77 -5.57 3.93
C LYS A 70 5.39 -6.16 3.69
N LEU A 71 4.58 -5.50 2.87
CA LEU A 71 3.30 -5.97 2.38
C LEU A 71 3.45 -6.31 0.90
N THR A 72 3.24 -7.58 0.56
CA THR A 72 3.25 -8.05 -0.83
C THR A 72 1.94 -8.76 -1.13
N PHE A 73 1.27 -8.37 -2.21
CA PHE A 73 0.04 -9.02 -2.68
C PHE A 73 -0.11 -8.86 -4.19
N SER A 74 -0.95 -9.69 -4.80
CA SER A 74 -1.26 -9.61 -6.24
C SER A 74 -2.76 -9.44 -6.47
N GLN A 75 -3.13 -8.66 -7.47
CA GLN A 75 -4.52 -8.43 -7.84
C GLN A 75 -4.67 -8.36 -9.37
N LYS A 76 -5.75 -8.95 -9.89
CA LYS A 76 -6.16 -8.81 -11.30
C LYS A 76 -7.18 -7.67 -11.41
N PHE A 77 -6.92 -6.73 -12.31
CA PHE A 77 -7.75 -5.57 -12.57
C PHE A 77 -8.53 -5.73 -13.87
N TYR A 78 -9.71 -5.11 -13.93
CA TYR A 78 -10.58 -5.05 -15.09
C TYR A 78 -11.01 -3.59 -15.28
N THR A 79 -11.15 -3.15 -16.52
CA THR A 79 -11.63 -1.80 -16.84
C THR A 79 -13.03 -1.90 -17.42
N GLU A 80 -13.91 -0.99 -17.04
CA GLU A 80 -15.21 -0.83 -17.72
C GLU A 80 -14.96 -0.26 -19.13
N GLN A 81 -15.67 -0.79 -20.13
CA GLN A 81 -15.62 -0.32 -21.52
C GLN A 81 -16.51 0.90 -21.74
#